data_AF-A0AAE1LJ95-F1
#
_entry.id   AF-A0AAE1LJ95-F1
#
_cell.length_a   1.000
_cell.length_b   1.000
_cell.length_c   1.000
_cell.angle_alpha   90.00
_cell.angle_beta   90.00
_cell.angle_gamma   90.00
#
_symmetry.space_group_name_H-M   'P 1'
#
loop_
_entity.id
_entity.type
_entity.pdbx_description
1 polymer ?
#
loop_
_entity_poly.entity_id
_entity_poly.type
_entity_poly.pdbx_seq_one_letter_code
_entity_poly.pdbx_strand_id
1 'polypeptide(L)'
;MSLIRQEMNGGAWCPKAQISSEVREYLEVDLQAEHLITRTETQGRFGNGQGQEYAEQFLLEYWRPGLNRWVPYRDHQGDKRKNKKLGS
;
A
#
# COMPACT_ATOMS: atom_id res chain seq x y z
N MET A 1 3.41 13.21 0.32
CA MET A 1 4.08 11.89 0.28
C MET A 1 5.19 11.89 1.32
N SER A 2 5.12 11.04 2.34
CA SER A 2 6.28 10.75 3.20
C SER A 2 7.22 9.83 2.42
N LEU A 3 8.49 10.19 2.26
CA LEU A 3 9.49 9.28 1.69
C LEU A 3 9.69 8.05 2.59
N ILE A 4 10.16 6.97 1.97
CA ILE A 4 10.73 5.83 2.69
C ILE A 4 11.84 6.37 3.61
N ARG A 5 11.78 6.02 4.91
CA ARG A 5 12.73 6.43 5.96
C ARG A 5 12.67 7.91 6.36
N GLN A 6 11.53 8.58 6.25
CA GLN A 6 11.34 9.93 6.78
C GLN A 6 10.29 9.99 7.89
N GLU A 7 10.62 10.71 8.97
CA GLU A 7 9.72 11.07 10.05
C GLU A 7 9.18 12.48 9.81
N MET A 8 8.09 12.60 9.05
CA MET A 8 7.26 13.80 9.02
C MET A 8 5.86 13.44 9.52
N ASN A 9 5.32 14.21 10.46
CA ASN A 9 3.96 14.03 11.00
C ASN A 9 3.63 12.60 11.48
N GLY A 10 4.58 11.92 12.15
CA GLY A 10 4.38 10.57 12.69
C GLY A 10 4.88 9.42 11.80
N GLY A 11 5.46 9.72 10.64
CA GLY A 11 6.33 8.79 9.91
C GLY A 11 5.65 7.67 9.13
N ALA A 12 4.31 7.62 9.09
CA ALA A 12 3.52 6.71 8.27
C ALA A 12 2.10 7.23 8.07
N TRP A 13 1.36 6.61 7.14
CA TRP A 13 -0.09 6.75 7.07
C TRP A 13 -0.74 5.70 7.99
N CYS A 14 -1.70 6.15 8.80
CA CYS A 14 -2.53 5.28 9.64
C CYS A 14 -4.00 5.55 9.33
N PRO A 15 -4.80 4.52 8.99
CA PRO A 15 -6.24 4.70 8.80
C PRO A 15 -6.90 5.11 10.12
N LYS A 16 -7.98 5.88 10.02
CA LYS A 16 -8.71 6.34 11.21
C LYS A 16 -9.51 5.22 11.87
N ALA A 17 -10.08 4.34 11.07
CA ALA A 17 -10.81 3.17 11.53
C ALA A 17 -9.88 1.96 11.66
N GLN A 18 -10.14 1.10 12.64
CA GLN A 18 -9.51 -0.21 12.71
C GLN A 18 -9.98 -1.07 11.53
N ILE A 19 -9.03 -1.67 10.83
CA ILE A 19 -9.33 -2.54 9.68
C ILE A 19 -10.07 -3.78 10.17
N SER A 20 -11.21 -4.06 9.55
CA SER A 20 -12.03 -5.26 9.71
C SER A 20 -12.54 -5.72 8.33
N SER A 21 -13.23 -6.86 8.26
CA SER A 21 -13.82 -7.34 7.00
C SER A 21 -14.83 -6.37 6.37
N GLU A 22 -15.37 -5.43 7.14
CA GLU A 22 -16.40 -4.48 6.73
C GLU A 22 -15.84 -3.07 6.48
N VAL A 23 -14.60 -2.81 6.90
CA VAL A 23 -13.96 -1.49 6.83
C VAL A 23 -12.93 -1.49 5.71
N ARG A 24 -13.22 -0.71 4.66
CA ARG A 24 -12.31 -0.49 3.54
C ARG A 24 -11.62 0.86 3.68
N GLU A 25 -10.34 0.83 4.00
CA GLU A 25 -9.45 2.00 4.01
C GLU A 25 -8.38 1.81 2.94
N TYR A 26 -7.96 2.90 2.29
CA TYR A 26 -7.00 2.83 1.19
C TYR A 26 -6.14 4.09 1.11
N LEU A 27 -4.94 3.89 0.55
CA LEU A 27 -4.09 4.95 0.05
C LEU A 27 -4.19 4.97 -1.47
N GLU A 28 -4.68 6.08 -2.02
CA GLU A 28 -4.67 6.32 -3.46
C GLU A 28 -3.44 7.17 -3.83
N VAL A 29 -2.77 6.76 -4.91
CA VAL A 29 -1.65 7.50 -5.49
C VAL A 29 -1.97 7.81 -6.94
N ASP A 30 -2.27 9.08 -7.22
CA ASP A 30 -2.42 9.56 -8.59
C ASP A 30 -1.04 9.84 -9.21
N LEU A 31 -0.71 9.08 -10.25
CA LEU A 31 0.55 9.20 -10.99
C LEU A 31 0.47 10.22 -12.15
N GLN A 32 -0.68 10.87 -12.36
CA GLN A 32 -0.96 11.89 -13.39
C GLN A 32 -0.83 11.44 -14.86
N ALA A 33 -0.19 10.31 -15.12
CA ALA A 33 -0.06 9.66 -16.42
C ALA A 33 -0.02 8.13 -16.27
N GLU A 34 -0.20 7.40 -17.37
CA GLU A 34 -0.05 5.94 -17.37
C GLU A 34 1.42 5.55 -17.14
N HIS A 35 1.66 4.68 -16.16
CA HIS A 35 2.98 4.16 -15.83
C HIS A 35 2.98 2.63 -15.77
N LEU A 36 4.10 2.01 -16.14
CA LEU A 36 4.33 0.60 -15.87
C LEU A 36 4.90 0.43 -14.46
N ILE A 37 4.10 -0.07 -13.54
CA ILE A 37 4.52 -0.38 -12.17
C ILE A 37 5.08 -1.81 -12.13
N THR A 38 6.37 -1.95 -11.86
CA THR A 38 7.06 -3.26 -11.77
C THR A 38 7.22 -3.75 -10.34
N ARG A 39 7.18 -2.85 -9.35
CA ARG A 39 7.41 -3.17 -7.95
C ARG A 39 6.67 -2.21 -7.02
N THR A 40 6.24 -2.73 -5.88
CA THR A 40 5.67 -1.97 -4.76
C THR A 40 6.40 -2.35 -3.48
N GLU A 41 6.68 -1.38 -2.63
CA GLU A 41 7.22 -1.59 -1.29
C GLU A 41 6.33 -0.88 -0.26
N THR A 42 6.15 -1.49 0.90
CA THR A 42 5.42 -0.91 2.02
C THR A 42 6.37 -0.72 3.20
N GLN A 43 6.27 0.40 3.88
CA GLN A 43 6.95 0.65 5.14
C GLN A 43 5.90 0.87 6.25
N GLY A 44 6.14 0.29 7.42
CA GLY A 44 5.39 0.63 8.63
C GLY A 44 5.85 1.95 9.22
N ARG A 45 5.30 2.31 10.38
CA ARG A 45 5.80 3.45 11.15
C ARG A 45 7.25 3.18 11.53
N PHE A 46 8.16 4.11 11.26
CA PHE A 46 9.56 3.94 11.62
C PHE A 46 9.79 4.21 13.12
N GLY A 47 9.27 5.32 13.65
CA GLY A 47 9.27 5.65 15.07
C GLY A 47 10.66 5.65 15.71
N ASN A 48 11.68 6.19 15.03
CA ASN A 48 13.09 6.11 15.43
C ASN A 48 13.60 4.67 15.66
N GLY A 49 13.08 3.71 14.89
CA GLY A 49 13.41 2.29 15.03
C GLY A 49 12.59 1.54 16.10
N GLN A 50 11.66 2.22 16.77
CA GLN A 50 10.75 1.63 17.76
C GLN A 50 9.33 1.41 17.22
N GLY A 51 9.04 1.82 15.98
CA GLY A 51 7.73 1.60 15.38
C GLY A 51 7.41 0.11 15.24
N GLN A 52 6.19 -0.27 15.64
CA GLN A 52 5.71 -1.66 15.58
C GLN A 52 4.52 -1.80 14.63
N GLU A 53 4.01 -0.69 14.12
CA GLU A 53 2.81 -0.64 13.30
C GLU A 53 3.18 -0.81 11.83
N TYR A 54 2.72 -1.89 11.22
CA TYR A 54 2.84 -2.14 9.78
C TYR A 54 1.63 -2.92 9.27
N ALA A 55 1.31 -2.75 7.98
CA ALA A 55 0.34 -3.60 7.31
C ALA A 55 0.98 -4.98 7.03
N GLU A 56 0.41 -6.04 7.58
CA GLU A 56 0.86 -7.42 7.32
C GLU A 56 0.54 -7.86 5.89
N GLN A 57 -0.65 -7.47 5.43
CA GLN A 57 -1.18 -7.78 4.12
C GLN A 57 -1.87 -6.56 3.54
N PHE A 58 -1.82 -6.44 2.21
CA PHE A 58 -2.59 -5.44 1.48
C PHE A 58 -3.10 -6.01 0.15
N LEU A 59 -4.11 -5.33 -0.39
CA LEU A 59 -4.59 -5.54 -1.75
C LEU A 59 -4.11 -4.37 -2.61
N LEU A 60 -3.75 -4.66 -3.85
CA LEU A 60 -3.44 -3.63 -4.84
C LEU A 60 -4.58 -3.58 -5.86
N GLU A 61 -5.14 -2.39 -6.04
CA GLU A 61 -6.04 -2.10 -7.15
C GLU A 61 -5.40 -1.03 -8.02
N TYR A 62 -5.67 -1.10 -9.33
CA TYR A 62 -5.23 -0.08 -10.27
C TYR A 62 -6.40 0.36 -11.16
N TRP A 63 -6.32 1.60 -11.61
CA TRP A 63 -7.22 2.18 -12.58
C TRP A 63 -6.41 2.68 -13.77
N ARG A 64 -6.98 2.60 -14.98
CA ARG A 64 -6.44 3.28 -16.15
C ARG A 64 -7.58 3.69 -17.09
N PRO A 65 -7.42 4.75 -17.91
CA PRO A 65 -8.51 5.29 -18.74
C PRO A 65 -9.23 4.25 -19.59
N GLY A 66 -8.50 3.30 -20.18
CA GLY A 66 -9.09 2.24 -21.01
C GLY A 66 -9.94 1.21 -20.26
N LEU A 67 -9.88 1.15 -18.93
CA LEU A 67 -10.67 0.22 -18.11
C LEU A 67 -11.88 0.90 -17.46
N ASN A 68 -11.79 2.20 -17.19
CA ASN A 68 -12.81 3.01 -16.51
C ASN A 68 -13.38 2.37 -15.23
N ARG A 69 -12.55 1.58 -14.52
CA ARG A 69 -12.89 0.92 -13.26
C ARG A 69 -11.62 0.51 -12.53
N TRP A 70 -11.73 0.37 -11.21
CA TRP A 70 -10.70 -0.25 -10.40
C TRP A 70 -10.64 -1.74 -10.70
N VAL A 71 -9.42 -2.25 -10.88
CA VAL A 71 -9.16 -3.66 -11.14
C VAL A 71 -8.23 -4.19 -10.06
N PRO A 72 -8.60 -5.29 -9.36
CA PRO A 72 -7.71 -5.92 -8.41
C PRO A 72 -6.55 -6.57 -9.17
N TYR A 73 -5.33 -6.22 -8.76
CA TYR A 73 -4.14 -6.90 -9.21
C TYR A 73 -4.15 -8.35 -8.70
N ARG A 74 -3.75 -9.27 -9.57
CA ARG A 74 -3.47 -10.67 -9.23
C ARG A 74 -2.06 -10.98 -9.68
N ASP A 75 -1.31 -11.71 -8.87
CA ASP A 75 -0.01 -12.20 -9.29
C ASP A 75 -0.13 -13.36 -10.28
N HIS A 76 1.02 -13.89 -10.72
CA HIS A 76 1.09 -15.02 -11.65
C HIS A 76 0.42 -16.30 -11.13
N GLN A 77 0.21 -16.42 -9.81
CA GLN A 77 -0.50 -17.54 -9.18
C GLN A 77 -1.99 -17.23 -8.97
N GLY A 78 -2.45 -16.03 -9.33
CA GLY A 78 -3.83 -15.59 -9.19
C GLY A 78 -4.18 -14.99 -7.83
N ASP A 79 -3.22 -14.89 -6.89
CA ASP A 79 -3.45 -14.33 -5.56
C ASP A 79 -3.48 -12.79 -5.62
N LYS A 80 -4.43 -12.22 -4.88
CA LYS A 80 -4.60 -10.78 -4.72
C LYS A 80 -3.87 -10.24 -3.49
N ARG A 81 -3.66 -11.08 -2.47
CA ARG A 81 -3.08 -10.68 -1.20
C ARG A 81 -1.58 -10.53 -1.36
N LYS A 82 -1.08 -9.33 -1.09
CA LYS A 82 0.34 -9.04 -1.02
C LYS A 82 0.75 -9.03 0.45
N ASN A 83 1.62 -9.95 0.82
CA ASN A 83 2.23 -9.99 2.14
C ASN A 83 3.46 -9.08 2.15
N LYS A 84 3.80 -8.55 3.32
CA LYS A 84 5.13 -7.99 3.55
C LYS A 84 6.18 -9.06 3.22
N LYS A 85 6.98 -8.86 2.17
CA LYS A 85 8.21 -9.64 1.99
C LYS A 85 9.20 -9.11 3.00
N LEU A 86 9.50 -9.90 4.05
CA LEU A 86 10.70 -9.64 4.85
C LEU A 86 11.88 -9.63 3.88
N GLY A 87 12.67 -8.56 3.92
CA GLY A 87 13.94 -8.54 3.20
C GLY A 87 14.76 -9.74 3.65
N SER A 88 15.19 -10.54 2.67
CA SER A 88 16.29 -11.49 2.81
C SER A 88 17.59 -10.76 3.11
#